data_AF-A0A1A2YIJ2-F1
#
_entry.id   AF-A0A1A2YIJ2-F1
#
_cell.length_a   1.000
_cell.length_b   1.000
_cell.length_c   1.000
_cell.angle_alpha   90.00
_cell.angle_beta   90.00
_cell.angle_gamma   90.00
#
_symmetry.space_group_name_H-M   'P 1'
#
loop_
_entity.id
_entity.type
_entity.pdbx_description
1 polymer ?
#
loop_
_entity_poly.entity_id
_entity_poly.type
_entity_poly.pdbx_seq_one_letter_code
_entity_poly.pdbx_strand_id
1 'polypeptide(L)'
;MVREEGGRWDVGIQNNAVYLARISESDKRIFDDSISAEEARDLAGLLTKFAAKLEEAAESDTAEKSEDDEDSKDDKESKDDDKDSKDDESEDDKDSEDGKDSEDDESKDDKDSEDDEDSKDDEDSDKSSD
;
A
#
# COMPACT_ATOMS: atom_id res chain seq x y z
N MET A 1 20.41 -13.17 -22.17
CA MET A 1 19.60 -12.20 -21.38
C MET A 1 18.55 -13.01 -20.68
N VAL A 2 18.71 -13.23 -19.37
CA VAL A 2 17.68 -13.86 -18.55
C VAL A 2 16.48 -12.93 -18.62
N ARG A 3 15.41 -13.35 -19.31
CA ARG A 3 14.12 -12.71 -19.15
C ARG A 3 13.74 -13.09 -17.73
N GLU A 4 13.83 -12.15 -16.79
CA GLU A 4 13.24 -12.38 -15.47
C GLU A 4 11.77 -12.69 -15.73
N GLU A 5 11.38 -13.93 -15.44
CA GLU A 5 10.04 -14.44 -15.63
C GLU A 5 9.14 -13.70 -14.61
N GLY A 6 8.67 -12.53 -15.02
CA GLY A 6 8.14 -11.57 -14.08
C GLY A 6 7.64 -10.35 -14.83
N GLY A 7 6.33 -10.28 -14.99
CA GLY A 7 5.68 -9.12 -15.59
C GLY A 7 6.02 -7.78 -14.91
N ARG A 8 5.64 -6.67 -15.56
CA ARG A 8 5.88 -5.30 -15.10
C ARG A 8 5.07 -4.96 -13.84
N TRP A 9 5.65 -4.15 -12.97
CA TRP A 9 4.93 -3.43 -11.92
C TRP A 9 4.55 -2.03 -12.40
N ASP A 10 3.27 -1.70 -12.29
CA ASP A 10 2.73 -0.36 -12.52
C ASP A 10 2.37 0.25 -11.16
N VAL A 11 2.84 1.47 -10.90
CA VAL A 11 2.56 2.21 -9.68
C VAL A 11 1.97 3.56 -10.04
N GLY A 12 0.88 3.94 -9.38
CA GLY A 12 0.17 5.19 -9.65
C GLY A 12 -0.49 5.76 -8.42
N ILE A 13 -1.16 6.90 -8.59
CA ILE A 13 -1.97 7.52 -7.54
C ILE A 13 -3.41 7.55 -8.03
N GLN A 14 -4.31 6.96 -7.25
CA GLN A 14 -5.73 6.94 -7.54
C GLN A 14 -6.51 7.09 -6.23
N ASN A 15 -7.54 7.93 -6.21
CA ASN A 15 -8.43 8.10 -5.06
C ASN A 15 -7.73 8.43 -3.72
N ASN A 16 -6.68 9.26 -3.76
CA ASN A 16 -5.81 9.59 -2.60
C ASN A 16 -5.08 8.38 -1.97
N ALA A 17 -4.98 7.28 -2.71
CA ALA A 17 -4.20 6.10 -2.36
C ALA A 17 -3.12 5.82 -3.44
N VAL A 18 -2.10 5.07 -3.06
CA VAL A 18 -1.08 4.57 -3.98
C VAL A 18 -1.58 3.25 -4.57
N TYR A 19 -1.75 3.21 -5.88
CA TYR A 19 -2.16 2.02 -6.61
C TYR A 19 -0.93 1.22 -7.04
N LEU A 20 -0.93 -0.08 -6.77
CA LEU A 20 0.10 -1.02 -7.21
C LEU A 20 -0.56 -2.10 -8.05
N ALA A 21 -0.06 -2.32 -9.26
CA ALA A 21 -0.50 -3.41 -10.11
C ALA A 21 0.68 -4.21 -10.66
N ARG A 22 0.51 -5.53 -10.76
CA ARG A 22 1.42 -6.40 -11.49
C ARG A 22 0.77 -6.85 -12.78
N ILE A 23 1.43 -6.60 -13.89
CA ILE A 23 0.99 -6.92 -15.25
C ILE A 23 1.90 -8.00 -15.80
N SER A 24 1.34 -9.19 -16.08
CA SER A 24 2.06 -10.29 -16.72
C SER A 24 2.63 -9.92 -18.10
N GLU A 25 3.52 -10.75 -18.64
CA GLU A 25 4.08 -10.54 -19.99
C GLU A 25 3.02 -10.54 -21.12
N SER A 26 1.82 -11.06 -20.85
CA SER A 26 0.68 -11.03 -21.79
C SER A 26 -0.20 -9.78 -21.63
N ASP A 27 0.30 -8.73 -20.98
CA ASP A 27 -0.42 -7.49 -20.63
C ASP A 27 -1.68 -7.71 -19.78
N LYS A 28 -1.80 -8.89 -19.12
CA LYS A 28 -2.90 -9.17 -18.19
C LYS A 28 -2.51 -8.73 -16.80
N ARG A 29 -3.36 -7.91 -16.16
CA ARG A 29 -3.26 -7.59 -14.72
C ARG A 29 -3.50 -8.87 -13.91
N ILE A 30 -2.54 -9.20 -13.05
CA ILE A 30 -2.55 -10.39 -12.19
C ILE A 30 -2.54 -10.05 -10.71
N PHE A 31 -2.24 -8.79 -10.38
CA PHE A 31 -2.31 -8.24 -9.04
C PHE A 31 -2.72 -6.79 -9.16
N ASP A 32 -3.61 -6.34 -8.30
CA ASP A 32 -3.96 -4.95 -8.11
C ASP A 32 -4.33 -4.71 -6.65
N ASP A 33 -3.77 -3.65 -6.08
CA ASP A 33 -4.05 -3.22 -4.71
C ASP A 33 -3.93 -1.70 -4.59
N SER A 34 -4.59 -1.14 -3.58
CA SER A 34 -4.58 0.29 -3.26
C SER A 34 -4.23 0.46 -1.79
N ILE A 35 -3.06 1.01 -1.53
CA ILE A 35 -2.53 1.21 -0.17
C ILE A 35 -2.45 2.69 0.18
N SER A 36 -2.51 3.01 1.46
CA SER A 36 -2.35 4.40 1.91
C SER A 36 -0.92 4.91 1.67
N ALA A 37 -0.75 6.24 1.73
CA ALA A 37 0.57 6.85 1.55
C ALA A 37 1.59 6.43 2.62
N GLU A 38 1.14 6.13 3.85
CA GLU A 38 2.01 5.67 4.93
C GLU A 38 2.45 4.22 4.68
N GLU A 39 1.52 3.33 4.38
CA GLU A 39 1.82 1.94 4.04
C GLU A 39 2.74 1.81 2.82
N ALA A 40 2.57 2.67 1.81
CA ALA A 40 3.46 2.71 0.65
C ALA A 40 4.91 3.07 1.01
N ARG A 41 5.11 3.97 1.98
CA ARG A 41 6.45 4.34 2.47
C ARG A 41 7.08 3.20 3.25
N ASP A 42 6.30 2.54 4.11
CA ASP A 42 6.77 1.40 4.88
C ASP A 42 7.17 0.24 3.96
N LEU A 43 6.34 -0.06 2.95
CA LEU A 43 6.63 -1.07 1.94
C LEU A 43 7.90 -0.73 1.14
N ALA A 44 8.06 0.52 0.71
CA ALA A 44 9.27 0.97 0.02
C ALA A 44 10.53 0.81 0.89
N GLY A 45 10.42 1.12 2.19
CA GLY A 45 11.50 0.92 3.15
C GLY A 45 11.89 -0.56 3.31
N LEU A 46 10.90 -1.45 3.41
CA LEU A 46 11.13 -2.89 3.45
C LEU A 46 11.80 -3.40 2.18
N LEU A 47 11.27 -3.05 1.00
CA LEU A 47 11.85 -3.45 -0.29
C LEU A 47 13.32 -3.01 -0.42
N THR A 48 13.61 -1.76 -0.05
CA THR A 48 14.98 -1.23 -0.10
C THR A 48 15.91 -1.99 0.83
N LYS A 49 15.48 -2.28 2.07
CA LYS A 49 16.27 -3.03 3.05
C LYS A 49 16.59 -4.45 2.59
N PHE A 50 15.61 -5.14 2.01
CA PHE A 50 15.81 -6.51 1.52
C PHE A 50 16.66 -6.55 0.23
N ALA A 51 16.52 -5.55 -0.65
CA ALA A 51 17.39 -5.42 -1.82
C ALA A 51 18.85 -5.18 -1.41
N ALA A 52 19.12 -4.27 -0.47
CA ALA A 52 20.46 -4.02 0.05
C ALA A 52 21.07 -5.28 0.70
N LYS A 53 20.27 -6.06 1.44
CA LYS A 53 20.72 -7.31 2.05
C LYS A 53 21.05 -8.40 1.01
N LEU A 54 20.35 -8.42 -0.12
CA LEU A 54 20.65 -9.31 -1.26
C LEU A 54 21.96 -8.91 -1.94
N GLU A 55 22.21 -7.61 -2.10
CA GLU A 55 23.46 -7.07 -2.64
C GLU A 55 24.64 -7.44 -1.73
N GLU A 56 24.54 -7.18 -0.43
CA GLU A 56 25.55 -7.57 0.58
C GLU A 56 25.85 -9.08 0.55
N ALA A 57 24.80 -9.91 0.39
CA ALA A 57 24.95 -11.37 0.28
C ALA A 57 25.61 -11.81 -1.05
N ALA A 58 25.41 -11.07 -2.13
CA ALA A 58 26.06 -11.33 -3.42
C ALA A 58 27.52 -10.86 -3.42
N GLU A 59 27.83 -9.76 -2.72
CA GLU A 59 29.18 -9.23 -2.59
C GLU A 59 30.06 -10.11 -1.68
N SER A 60 29.49 -10.69 -0.63
CA SER A 60 30.20 -11.57 0.31
C SER A 60 30.62 -12.94 -0.28
N ASP A 61 30.07 -13.37 -1.42
CA ASP A 61 30.55 -14.55 -2.15
C ASP A 61 31.79 -14.23 -3.03
N THR A 62 32.12 -12.94 -3.23
CA THR A 62 33.20 -12.49 -4.13
C THR A 62 34.36 -11.75 -3.45
N ALA A 63 34.26 -11.39 -2.18
CA ALA A 63 35.27 -10.57 -1.50
C ALA A 63 36.21 -11.38 -0.58
N GLU A 64 37.16 -12.10 -1.19
CA GLU A 64 38.50 -12.13 -0.61
C GLU A 64 39.22 -10.83 -1.03
N LYS A 65 39.60 -10.00 -0.04
CA LYS A 65 40.38 -8.72 -0.12
C LYS A 65 39.52 -7.46 -0.38
N SER A 66 39.59 -6.37 0.39
CA SER A 66 40.58 -5.88 1.35
C SER A 66 39.91 -4.97 2.38
N GLU A 67 40.48 -4.93 3.58
CA GLU A 67 40.39 -3.80 4.51
C GLU A 67 40.90 -2.49 3.86
N ASP A 68 40.49 -1.34 4.43
CA ASP A 68 41.04 0.04 4.32
C ASP A 68 40.09 1.05 3.62
N ASP A 69 39.76 2.25 4.12
CA ASP A 69 39.69 2.90 5.44
C ASP A 69 39.06 4.32 5.19
N GLU A 70 38.81 5.06 6.27
CA GLU A 70 38.58 6.52 6.40
C GLU A 70 37.21 7.13 6.00
N ASP A 71 36.64 8.12 6.68
CA ASP A 71 36.71 8.73 8.02
C ASP A 71 35.68 9.88 7.94
N SER A 72 34.81 10.04 8.94
CA SER A 72 34.37 11.38 9.38
C SER A 72 33.64 11.28 10.71
N LYS A 73 34.40 11.55 11.78
CA LYS A 73 33.90 11.95 13.11
C LYS A 73 33.56 13.45 13.11
N ASP A 74 32.44 13.84 13.75
CA ASP A 74 32.18 15.09 14.51
C ASP A 74 30.69 15.08 14.91
N ASP A 75 30.18 15.37 16.12
CA ASP A 75 30.79 15.79 17.38
C ASP A 75 29.76 15.62 18.53
N LYS A 76 30.23 15.06 19.64
CA LYS A 76 29.97 15.41 21.07
C LYS A 76 28.55 15.55 21.64
N GLU A 77 28.17 14.51 22.37
CA GLU A 77 27.90 14.48 23.83
C GLU A 77 27.88 15.84 24.58
N SER A 78 26.77 16.12 25.30
CA SER A 78 26.86 16.61 26.68
C SER A 78 25.58 16.33 27.48
N LYS A 79 25.72 15.49 28.50
CA LYS A 79 24.86 15.45 29.70
C LYS A 79 24.96 16.78 30.46
N ASP A 80 23.85 17.22 31.06
CA ASP A 80 23.67 17.59 32.48
C ASP A 80 22.27 18.24 32.59
N ASP A 81 21.28 17.61 33.20
CA ASP A 81 20.97 17.58 34.65
C ASP A 81 20.15 18.79 35.14
N ASP A 82 19.16 18.44 35.97
CA ASP A 82 18.52 19.28 36.98
C ASP A 82 17.59 20.46 36.56
N LYS A 83 16.27 20.26 36.72
CA LYS A 83 15.49 20.88 37.83
C LYS A 83 13.99 20.63 37.78
N ASP A 84 13.57 19.74 38.67
CA ASP A 84 12.59 19.94 39.74
C ASP A 84 11.51 21.05 39.60
N SER A 85 10.27 20.63 39.91
CA SER A 85 9.16 21.39 40.49
C SER A 85 8.45 22.45 39.64
N LYS A 86 7.18 22.20 39.29
CA LYS A 86 6.03 22.50 40.18
C LYS A 86 4.68 22.07 39.59
N ASP A 87 3.99 21.30 40.41
CA ASP A 87 2.56 21.36 40.71
C ASP A 87 1.87 22.69 40.33
N ASP A 88 0.81 22.60 39.52
CA ASP A 88 -0.28 23.58 39.54
C ASP A 88 -1.57 22.86 39.14
N GLU A 89 -2.31 22.43 40.17
CA GLU A 89 -3.73 22.15 40.10
C GLU A 89 -4.48 23.39 39.59
N SER A 90 -5.33 23.22 38.59
CA SER A 90 -6.54 24.05 38.48
C SER A 90 -7.66 23.25 37.84
N GLU A 91 -8.57 22.81 38.70
CA GLU A 91 -9.97 22.61 38.36
C GLU A 91 -10.58 23.92 37.84
N ASP A 92 -11.25 23.90 36.68
CA ASP A 92 -12.42 24.75 36.46
C ASP A 92 -13.44 23.98 35.61
N ASP A 93 -14.33 23.34 36.35
CA ASP A 93 -15.77 23.16 36.14
C ASP A 93 -16.41 24.06 35.04
N LYS A 94 -17.16 23.46 34.10
CA LYS A 94 -18.58 23.78 33.77
C LYS A 94 -19.06 23.21 32.43
N ASP A 95 -19.83 22.14 32.54
CA ASP A 95 -21.25 22.06 32.15
C ASP A 95 -21.74 22.85 30.92
N SER A 96 -22.18 22.11 29.90
CA SER A 96 -23.44 22.37 29.19
C SER A 96 -23.89 21.12 28.44
N GLU A 97 -24.94 20.48 28.95
CA GLU A 97 -25.87 19.67 28.19
C GLU A 97 -26.64 20.52 27.17
N ASP A 98 -26.82 20.03 25.93
CA ASP A 98 -28.00 20.15 25.05
C ASP A 98 -27.62 19.58 23.66
N GLY A 99 -28.30 18.70 22.93
CA GLY A 99 -29.56 17.95 23.04
C GLY A 99 -29.43 16.73 22.08
N LYS A 100 -30.15 15.62 22.26
CA LYS A 100 -31.49 15.36 21.65
C LYS A 100 -31.51 15.75 20.16
N ASP A 101 -31.90 14.95 19.18
CA ASP A 101 -32.70 13.73 19.08
C ASP A 101 -32.81 13.43 17.56
N SER A 102 -33.33 12.26 17.22
CA SER A 102 -33.97 11.89 15.93
C SER A 102 -33.07 11.27 14.85
N GLU A 103 -33.18 9.95 14.64
CA GLU A 103 -34.08 9.25 13.68
C GLU A 103 -33.50 9.29 12.25
N ASP A 104 -33.01 8.15 11.75
CA ASP A 104 -33.73 7.33 10.77
C ASP A 104 -33.84 8.00 9.40
N ASP A 105 -33.01 7.54 8.44
CA ASP A 105 -33.43 7.52 7.04
C ASP A 105 -32.70 6.36 6.33
N GLU A 106 -33.36 5.21 6.36
CA GLU A 106 -33.16 4.17 5.34
C GLU A 106 -33.68 4.68 4.00
N SER A 107 -32.79 5.12 3.11
CA SER A 107 -33.12 5.23 1.70
C SER A 107 -32.67 3.96 0.96
N LYS A 108 -33.62 3.02 0.88
CA LYS A 108 -33.67 1.94 -0.11
C LYS A 108 -33.95 2.56 -1.49
N ASP A 109 -32.93 2.62 -2.34
CA ASP A 109 -33.15 2.78 -3.78
C ASP A 109 -33.24 1.38 -4.40
N ASP A 110 -34.41 0.77 -4.19
CA ASP A 110 -34.97 -0.25 -5.06
C ASP A 110 -35.21 0.37 -6.44
N LYS A 111 -34.33 0.10 -7.40
CA LYS A 111 -34.67 0.17 -8.82
C LYS A 111 -34.61 -1.20 -9.43
N ASP A 112 -35.69 -1.90 -9.13
CA ASP A 112 -36.32 -2.87 -9.99
C ASP A 112 -36.61 -2.24 -11.36
N SER A 113 -36.10 -2.87 -12.41
CA SER A 113 -36.56 -2.73 -13.79
C SER A 113 -36.16 -4.01 -14.48
N GLU A 114 -37.05 -4.99 -14.37
CA GLU A 114 -37.13 -6.13 -15.26
C GLU A 114 -37.13 -5.65 -16.72
N ASP A 115 -36.17 -6.13 -17.50
CA ASP A 115 -36.27 -6.17 -18.95
C ASP A 115 -36.17 -7.64 -19.35
N ASP A 116 -37.35 -8.25 -19.31
CA ASP A 116 -37.68 -9.59 -19.81
C ASP A 116 -38.14 -9.38 -21.26
N GLU A 117 -37.24 -9.61 -22.23
CA GLU A 117 -37.62 -9.69 -23.65
C GLU A 117 -36.85 -10.86 -24.30
N ASP A 118 -37.57 -11.99 -24.36
CA ASP A 118 -37.72 -12.92 -25.48
C ASP A 118 -36.45 -13.52 -26.13
N SER A 119 -36.21 -14.81 -25.90
CA SER A 119 -36.67 -15.93 -26.75
C SER A 119 -36.01 -16.05 -28.12
N LYS A 120 -35.29 -17.17 -28.24
CA LYS A 120 -35.22 -18.10 -29.38
C LYS A 120 -34.66 -17.57 -30.70
N ASP A 121 -33.50 -18.11 -31.05
CA ASP A 121 -33.27 -18.58 -32.40
C ASP A 121 -32.61 -19.97 -32.34
N ASP A 122 -33.45 -20.98 -32.51
CA ASP A 122 -33.08 -22.30 -33.02
C ASP A 122 -32.78 -22.13 -34.52
N GLU A 123 -31.55 -22.35 -34.97
CA GLU A 123 -31.26 -22.94 -36.29
C GLU A 123 -29.79 -23.42 -36.30
N ASP A 124 -29.51 -24.71 -36.11
CA ASP A 124 -29.57 -25.80 -37.09
C ASP A 124 -28.30 -25.89 -37.97
N SER A 125 -27.95 -27.14 -38.28
CA SER A 125 -27.11 -27.59 -39.38
C SER A 125 -25.59 -27.67 -39.19
N ASP A 126 -25.18 -28.85 -38.69
CA ASP A 126 -24.33 -29.80 -39.44
C ASP A 126 -23.57 -29.22 -40.65
N LYS A 127 -22.23 -29.23 -40.58
CA LYS A 127 -21.42 -29.38 -41.79
C LYS A 127 -20.12 -30.13 -41.55
N SER A 128 -20.20 -31.44 -41.82
CA SER A 128 -19.06 -32.24 -42.25
C SER A 128 -18.47 -31.68 -43.55
N SER A 129 -17.15 -31.50 -43.61
CA SER A 129 -16.23 -31.43 -44.79
C SER A 129 -14.91 -30.86 -44.24
N ASP A 130 -13.70 -31.40 -44.42
CA ASP A 130 -13.11 -32.43 -45.29
C ASP A 130 -11.88 -32.97 -44.54
#